data_AF-A0A257WYL9-F1
#
_entry.id   AF-A0A257WYL9-F1
#
_cell.length_a   1.000
_cell.length_b   1.000
_cell.length_c   1.000
_cell.angle_alpha   90.00
_cell.angle_beta   90.00
_cell.angle_gamma   90.00
#
_symmetry.space_group_name_H-M   'P 1'
#
loop_
_entity.id
_entity.type
_entity.pdbx_description
1 polymer ?
#
loop_
_entity_poly.entity_id
_entity_poly.type
_entity_poly.pdbx_seq_one_letter_code
_entity_poly.pdbx_strand_id
1 'polypeptide(L)'
;FDTVAEGLRFSQLQIEKYLEAADAALDAAIVLSKRPVGINQRYSYKNEQGIRKNLDTPAGTLSDKTNPKSGHRVMFRENDKEVIMFTTGDYLVGLKQCRLPGPGNYRIKVSGNAFQSEGEPLTLMIYSNNYKQKRLLSYCELPADKPREYEFTTRLDGTEHIVINCDRVGRDKKGQNIYNAGAAEFQGTGLAMQWIEVEGPLASEWPPASLKKALGDVPLTELGDKQKKFHDGKQLGYELAPTDVKQSIVSGLNGFATRAFRRPLEKDEAAPYIALATQSLDAGSTFEDAMRVGLRAILTSPAFLLLEEHPGRLSDRALATRLAYFFTSSMPDDELMKVADAGKLSQPAVLKAQTERLLKGPKAATFVTNFVGQWLELRNIDATTPDTKLYPEYDMLLKLGMVTETEAFFNELLTQNLPVANLIHSDFAMVNNRLAEHY
;
A
#
# COMPACT_ATOMS: atom_id res chain seq x y z
N PHE A 1 0.30 1.95 -25.71
CA PHE A 1 -0.04 2.77 -26.91
C PHE A 1 -0.52 1.80 -27.99
N ASP A 2 -1.66 2.09 -28.59
CA ASP A 2 -2.45 1.29 -29.56
C ASP A 2 -2.90 -0.13 -29.16
N THR A 3 -4.00 -0.19 -28.42
CA THR A 3 -4.91 -1.34 -28.46
C THR A 3 -6.30 -0.85 -28.89
N VAL A 4 -6.65 -1.18 -30.13
CA VAL A 4 -8.00 -0.99 -30.67
C VAL A 4 -8.98 -1.77 -29.78
N ALA A 5 -9.90 -1.06 -29.13
CA ALA A 5 -10.82 -1.62 -28.14
C ALA A 5 -11.69 -2.76 -28.70
N GLU A 6 -12.00 -2.76 -30.01
CA GLU A 6 -12.79 -3.81 -30.68
C GLU A 6 -12.14 -5.21 -30.65
N GLY A 7 -10.83 -5.31 -30.36
CA GLY A 7 -10.11 -6.60 -30.28
C GLY A 7 -9.95 -7.17 -28.87
N LEU A 8 -10.32 -6.43 -27.82
CA LEU A 8 -10.08 -6.82 -26.44
C LEU A 8 -11.17 -7.79 -25.95
N ARG A 9 -10.98 -9.08 -26.19
CA ARG A 9 -11.78 -10.12 -25.53
C ARG A 9 -11.25 -10.32 -24.10
N PHE A 10 -12.12 -10.15 -23.11
CA PHE A 10 -11.80 -10.58 -21.75
C PHE A 10 -11.93 -12.09 -21.64
N SER A 11 -10.87 -12.76 -21.19
CA SER A 11 -10.96 -14.18 -20.84
C SER A 11 -11.80 -14.35 -19.57
N GLN A 12 -12.35 -15.55 -19.38
CA GLN A 12 -13.09 -15.87 -18.14
C GLN A 12 -12.24 -15.63 -16.89
N LEU A 13 -10.95 -15.97 -16.94
CA LEU A 13 -10.01 -15.72 -15.85
C LEU A 13 -9.82 -14.22 -15.57
N GLN A 14 -9.77 -13.38 -16.60
CA GLN A 14 -9.67 -11.94 -16.42
C GLN A 14 -10.92 -11.37 -15.75
N ILE A 15 -12.11 -11.80 -16.18
CA ILE A 15 -13.37 -11.38 -15.55
C ILE A 15 -13.44 -11.83 -14.10
N GLU A 16 -13.03 -13.05 -13.78
CA GLU A 16 -12.96 -13.54 -12.40
C GLU A 16 -12.05 -12.65 -11.54
N LYS A 17 -10.87 -12.25 -12.05
CA LYS A 17 -9.97 -11.33 -11.33
C LYS A 17 -10.53 -9.92 -11.20
N TYR A 18 -11.28 -9.42 -12.19
CA TYR A 18 -11.97 -8.14 -12.03
C TYR A 18 -13.08 -8.20 -10.99
N LEU A 19 -13.81 -9.31 -10.91
CA LEU A 19 -14.83 -9.54 -9.89
C LEU A 19 -14.20 -9.60 -8.49
N GLU A 20 -13.11 -10.35 -8.30
CA GLU A 20 -12.36 -10.39 -7.04
C GLU A 20 -11.87 -8.99 -6.62
N ALA A 21 -11.35 -8.21 -7.57
CA ALA A 21 -10.90 -6.84 -7.33
C ALA A 21 -12.06 -5.89 -6.98
N ALA A 22 -13.20 -6.04 -7.65
CA ALA A 22 -14.41 -5.27 -7.37
C ALA A 22 -14.92 -5.57 -5.96
N ASP A 23 -14.99 -6.84 -5.58
CA ASP A 23 -15.44 -7.27 -4.24
C ASP A 23 -14.50 -6.70 -3.16
N ALA A 24 -13.18 -6.81 -3.34
CA ALA A 24 -12.20 -6.24 -2.43
C ALA A 24 -12.32 -4.70 -2.29
N ALA A 25 -12.60 -4.00 -3.40
CA ALA A 25 -12.82 -2.55 -3.39
C ALA A 25 -14.13 -2.17 -2.69
N LEU A 26 -15.20 -2.92 -2.90
CA LEU A 26 -16.49 -2.70 -2.25
C LEU A 26 -16.43 -3.01 -0.76
N ASP A 27 -15.74 -4.07 -0.34
CA ASP A 27 -15.49 -4.38 1.07
C ASP A 27 -14.69 -3.30 1.79
N ALA A 28 -13.75 -2.68 1.08
CA ALA A 28 -13.00 -1.55 1.61
C ALA A 28 -13.83 -0.25 1.67
N ALA A 29 -14.82 -0.09 0.79
CA ALA A 29 -15.59 1.14 0.62
C ALA A 29 -16.88 1.16 1.47
N ILE A 30 -17.58 0.03 1.56
CA ILE A 30 -18.88 -0.14 2.21
C ILE A 30 -18.62 -0.75 3.60
N VAL A 31 -18.44 0.13 4.59
CA VAL A 31 -18.14 -0.27 5.96
C VAL A 31 -19.20 0.28 6.91
N LEU A 32 -20.06 -0.63 7.41
CA LEU A 32 -21.13 -0.31 8.38
C LEU A 32 -20.81 -0.74 9.81
N SER A 33 -19.61 -1.24 10.07
CA SER A 33 -19.19 -1.62 11.42
C SER A 33 -19.11 -0.40 12.35
N LYS A 34 -19.04 -0.65 13.65
CA LYS A 34 -18.66 0.41 14.60
C LYS A 34 -17.31 0.99 14.24
N ARG A 35 -17.11 2.28 14.57
CA ARG A 35 -15.81 2.92 14.41
C ARG A 35 -14.77 2.10 15.18
N PRO A 36 -13.72 1.61 14.52
CA PRO A 36 -12.68 0.87 15.24
C PRO A 36 -12.07 1.80 16.29
N VAL A 37 -11.88 1.28 17.50
CA VAL A 37 -11.15 2.00 18.54
C VAL A 37 -9.70 2.07 18.09
N GLY A 38 -9.29 3.25 17.61
CA GLY A 38 -7.93 3.47 17.14
C GLY A 38 -6.92 3.34 18.26
N ILE A 39 -5.70 2.96 17.89
CA ILE A 39 -4.53 3.05 18.75
C ILE A 39 -3.71 4.27 18.33
N ASN A 40 -3.10 4.94 19.30
CA ASN A 40 -1.97 5.82 19.11
C ASN A 40 -0.98 5.48 20.22
N GLN A 41 -0.11 4.51 19.94
CA GLN A 41 0.75 3.92 20.94
C GLN A 41 2.18 3.86 20.45
N ARG A 42 3.09 4.28 21.33
CA ARG A 42 4.52 4.12 21.17
C ARG A 42 4.97 2.86 21.91
N TYR A 43 5.58 1.96 21.17
CA TYR A 43 6.08 0.69 21.66
C TYR A 43 7.60 0.71 21.74
N SER A 44 8.15 0.18 22.83
CA SER A 44 9.58 -0.08 22.94
C SER A 44 9.85 -1.57 22.85
N TYR A 45 10.84 -1.96 22.05
CA TYR A 45 11.32 -3.35 22.00
C TYR A 45 11.90 -3.83 23.33
N LYS A 46 12.19 -2.91 24.26
CA LYS A 46 12.52 -3.27 25.64
C LYS A 46 11.40 -4.04 26.33
N ASN A 47 10.14 -3.78 25.99
CA ASN A 47 9.00 -4.46 26.62
C ASN A 47 8.50 -5.68 25.84
N GLU A 48 9.14 -5.99 24.70
CA GLU A 48 8.72 -7.10 23.86
C GLU A 48 9.08 -8.45 24.51
N GLN A 49 8.08 -9.31 24.70
CA GLN A 49 8.22 -10.54 25.48
C GLN A 49 9.31 -11.46 24.90
N GLY A 50 9.40 -11.54 23.57
CA GLY A 50 10.42 -12.35 22.90
C GLY A 50 11.84 -11.87 23.19
N ILE A 51 12.04 -10.55 23.25
CA ILE A 51 13.33 -9.93 23.52
C ILE A 51 13.69 -10.06 25.00
N ARG A 52 12.75 -9.78 25.92
CA ARG A 52 12.95 -10.00 27.36
C ARG A 52 13.35 -11.44 27.66
N LYS A 53 12.59 -12.41 27.13
CA LYS A 53 12.93 -13.83 27.30
C LYS A 53 14.34 -14.15 26.80
N ASN A 54 14.81 -13.53 25.72
CA ASN A 54 16.15 -13.75 25.22
C ASN A 54 17.25 -13.11 26.09
N LEU A 55 17.04 -11.88 26.57
CA LEU A 55 17.97 -11.15 27.43
C LEU A 55 18.05 -11.76 28.85
N ASP A 56 16.91 -12.13 29.43
CA ASP A 56 16.81 -12.56 30.83
C ASP A 56 17.21 -14.04 31.02
N THR A 57 17.23 -14.83 29.94
CA THR A 57 17.71 -16.22 29.99
C THR A 57 19.24 -16.23 29.97
N PRO A 58 19.93 -16.81 30.98
CA PRO A 58 21.38 -16.84 31.01
C PRO A 58 21.98 -17.56 29.81
N ALA A 59 23.06 -16.99 29.25
CA ALA A 59 23.81 -17.60 28.17
C ALA A 59 24.27 -19.03 28.53
N GLY A 60 24.14 -19.96 27.60
CA GLY A 60 24.48 -21.37 27.79
C GLY A 60 23.39 -22.23 28.45
N THR A 61 22.26 -21.65 28.87
CA THR A 61 21.12 -22.41 29.40
C THR A 61 20.57 -23.37 28.34
N LEU A 62 20.62 -24.68 28.58
CA LEU A 62 20.21 -25.68 27.57
C LEU A 62 18.68 -25.67 27.38
N SER A 63 18.22 -25.47 26.15
CA SER A 63 16.79 -25.63 25.80
C SER A 63 16.37 -27.10 25.72
N ASP A 64 17.33 -27.99 25.48
CA ASP A 64 17.20 -29.44 25.56
C ASP A 64 18.38 -30.00 26.35
N LYS A 65 18.09 -30.54 27.54
CA LYS A 65 19.11 -31.07 28.46
C LYS A 65 19.91 -32.24 27.87
N THR A 66 19.40 -32.90 26.84
CA THR A 66 20.07 -34.03 26.17
C THR A 66 20.97 -33.61 25.02
N ASN A 67 20.84 -32.36 24.56
CA ASN A 67 21.63 -31.81 23.46
C ASN A 67 22.55 -30.70 23.96
N PRO A 68 23.86 -30.96 24.14
CA PRO A 68 24.83 -29.95 24.59
C PRO A 68 24.94 -28.72 23.67
N LYS A 69 24.49 -28.82 22.41
CA LYS A 69 24.47 -27.71 21.45
C LYS A 69 23.23 -26.82 21.58
N SER A 70 22.28 -27.17 22.44
CA SER A 70 21.03 -26.42 22.66
C SER A 70 21.18 -25.20 23.59
N GLY A 71 22.42 -24.85 23.94
CA GLY A 71 22.71 -23.72 24.82
C GLY A 71 22.13 -22.41 24.30
N HIS A 72 21.37 -21.73 25.16
CA HIS A 72 20.75 -20.46 24.90
C HIS A 72 21.78 -19.39 24.55
N ARG A 73 21.43 -18.54 23.60
CA ARG A 73 22.28 -17.47 23.09
C ARG A 73 21.54 -16.15 23.17
N VAL A 74 22.16 -15.20 23.84
CA VAL A 74 21.67 -13.82 23.91
C VAL A 74 22.03 -13.14 22.59
N MET A 75 21.05 -12.57 21.89
CA MET A 75 21.19 -11.95 20.56
C MET A 75 21.03 -10.42 20.59
N PHE A 76 20.73 -9.87 21.75
CA PHE A 76 20.43 -8.46 21.96
C PHE A 76 21.37 -7.86 22.99
N ARG A 77 21.59 -6.55 22.90
CA ARG A 77 22.04 -5.73 24.03
C ARG A 77 20.95 -4.70 24.32
N GLU A 78 21.01 -4.09 25.49
CA GLU A 78 20.14 -2.98 25.82
C GLU A 78 20.86 -1.93 26.64
N ASN A 79 20.34 -0.71 26.57
CA ASN A 79 20.67 0.37 27.50
C ASN A 79 19.36 1.07 27.91
N ASP A 80 19.45 2.21 28.60
CA ASP A 80 18.26 2.93 29.08
C ASP A 80 17.30 3.34 27.95
N LYS A 81 17.83 3.63 26.75
CA LYS A 81 17.09 4.23 25.64
C LYS A 81 16.69 3.26 24.53
N GLU A 82 17.45 2.18 24.32
CA GLU A 82 17.29 1.34 23.14
C GLU A 82 17.60 -0.14 23.35
N VAL A 83 17.12 -0.96 22.42
CA VAL A 83 17.55 -2.35 22.24
C VAL A 83 18.43 -2.40 20.99
N ILE A 84 19.62 -2.96 21.13
CA ILE A 84 20.51 -3.24 20.02
C ILE A 84 20.26 -4.66 19.53
N MET A 85 19.91 -4.79 18.26
CA MET A 85 19.58 -6.05 17.60
C MET A 85 20.69 -6.44 16.62
N PHE A 86 21.25 -7.63 16.81
CA PHE A 86 22.28 -8.19 15.91
C PHE A 86 21.72 -9.30 15.02
N THR A 87 20.40 -9.45 14.94
CA THR A 87 19.73 -10.55 14.23
C THR A 87 18.50 -10.07 13.46
N THR A 88 18.24 -10.73 12.34
CA THR A 88 17.07 -10.58 11.47
C THR A 88 16.02 -11.66 11.71
N GLY A 89 16.17 -12.49 12.76
CA GLY A 89 15.25 -13.59 13.03
C GLY A 89 13.84 -13.10 13.38
N ASP A 90 12.92 -13.16 12.42
CA ASP A 90 11.52 -12.68 12.54
C ASP A 90 10.82 -13.09 13.85
N TYR A 91 11.09 -14.32 14.32
CA TYR A 91 10.50 -14.87 15.55
C TYR A 91 10.89 -14.10 16.83
N LEU A 92 12.00 -13.35 16.79
CA LEU A 92 12.52 -12.52 17.88
C LEU A 92 12.20 -11.03 17.73
N VAL A 93 12.10 -10.52 16.50
CA VAL A 93 12.02 -9.07 16.21
C VAL A 93 10.63 -8.58 15.79
N GLY A 94 9.64 -9.48 15.76
CA GLY A 94 8.23 -9.11 15.58
C GLY A 94 7.68 -8.33 16.78
N LEU A 95 6.91 -7.27 16.49
CA LEU A 95 6.27 -6.40 17.48
C LEU A 95 4.95 -7.01 17.99
N LYS A 96 5.03 -8.07 18.81
CA LYS A 96 3.85 -8.82 19.26
C LYS A 96 3.01 -8.08 20.29
N GLN A 97 3.59 -7.10 20.99
CA GLN A 97 2.86 -6.22 21.91
C GLN A 97 1.87 -5.29 21.20
N CYS A 98 2.04 -5.05 19.89
CA CYS A 98 1.09 -4.28 19.10
C CYS A 98 -0.04 -5.18 18.62
N ARG A 99 -1.28 -4.83 18.98
CA ARG A 99 -2.50 -5.48 18.49
C ARG A 99 -3.26 -4.48 17.64
N LEU A 100 -3.30 -4.73 16.34
CA LEU A 100 -4.04 -3.88 15.41
C LEU A 100 -5.55 -4.05 15.67
N PRO A 101 -6.29 -2.95 15.91
CA PRO A 101 -7.73 -3.03 16.20
C PRO A 101 -8.59 -3.44 15.00
N GLY A 102 -8.06 -3.40 13.78
CA GLY A 102 -8.78 -3.83 12.57
C GLY A 102 -8.12 -3.37 11.27
N PRO A 103 -8.72 -3.66 10.11
CA PRO A 103 -8.18 -3.23 8.83
C PRO A 103 -8.31 -1.71 8.64
N GLY A 104 -7.31 -1.10 8.00
CA GLY A 104 -7.35 0.30 7.61
C GLY A 104 -5.97 0.89 7.35
N ASN A 105 -5.91 2.21 7.19
CA ASN A 105 -4.63 2.91 7.05
C ASN A 105 -4.03 3.18 8.42
N TYR A 106 -2.74 2.96 8.56
CA TYR A 106 -1.98 3.22 9.78
C TYR A 106 -0.80 4.12 9.46
N ARG A 107 -0.56 5.11 10.30
CA ARG A 107 0.69 5.87 10.32
C ARG A 107 1.65 5.12 11.24
N ILE A 108 2.84 4.84 10.73
CA ILE A 108 3.92 4.17 11.46
C ILE A 108 5.09 5.14 11.50
N LYS A 109 5.57 5.40 12.72
CA LYS A 109 6.83 6.13 12.94
C LYS A 109 7.82 5.21 13.64
N VAL A 110 9.09 5.28 13.26
CA VAL A 110 10.17 4.52 13.89
C VAL A 110 11.30 5.46 14.26
N SER A 111 12.01 5.14 15.35
CA SER A 111 13.28 5.80 15.69
C SER A 111 14.37 4.77 15.97
N GLY A 112 15.49 4.94 15.29
CA GLY A 112 16.67 4.11 15.48
C GLY A 112 17.90 4.63 14.73
N ASN A 113 19.02 3.95 14.93
CA ASN A 113 20.30 4.21 14.28
C ASN A 113 21.06 2.90 14.05
N ALA A 114 22.07 2.93 13.18
CA ALA A 114 23.03 1.84 13.10
C ALA A 114 23.92 1.85 14.36
N PHE A 115 24.38 0.68 14.79
CA PHE A 115 25.23 0.51 15.97
C PHE A 115 26.44 -0.33 15.57
N GLN A 116 27.65 0.06 16.02
CA GLN A 116 28.91 -0.58 15.61
C GLN A 116 29.07 -0.65 14.08
N SER A 117 28.58 0.34 13.34
CA SER A 117 28.63 0.37 11.88
C SER A 117 29.83 1.14 11.32
N GLU A 118 30.72 1.66 12.17
CA GLU A 118 31.93 2.39 11.77
C GLU A 118 31.64 3.61 10.86
N GLY A 119 30.53 4.30 11.09
CA GLY A 119 30.09 5.46 10.31
C GLY A 119 29.14 5.12 9.16
N GLU A 120 28.98 3.85 8.82
CA GLU A 120 28.12 3.41 7.73
C GLU A 120 26.62 3.40 8.12
N PRO A 121 25.70 3.83 7.24
CA PRO A 121 24.27 3.81 7.51
C PRO A 121 23.66 2.41 7.30
N LEU A 122 22.70 2.00 8.13
CA LEU A 122 22.02 0.71 8.01
C LEU A 122 20.61 0.88 7.43
N THR A 123 20.22 0.04 6.49
CA THR A 123 18.89 0.04 5.89
C THR A 123 17.90 -0.74 6.76
N LEU A 124 17.02 -0.01 7.44
CA LEU A 124 15.86 -0.58 8.12
C LEU A 124 14.80 -0.95 7.09
N MET A 125 14.28 -2.18 7.18
CA MET A 125 13.14 -2.66 6.44
C MET A 125 11.99 -2.98 7.40
N ILE A 126 10.79 -2.54 7.06
CA ILE A 126 9.60 -2.71 7.89
C ILE A 126 8.62 -3.55 7.11
N TYR A 127 8.24 -4.71 7.66
CA TYR A 127 7.36 -5.68 7.05
C TYR A 127 6.04 -5.81 7.80
N SER A 128 4.98 -6.18 7.09
CA SER A 128 3.85 -6.88 7.69
C SER A 128 4.03 -8.38 7.51
N ASN A 129 3.53 -9.14 8.47
CA ASN A 129 3.50 -10.59 8.41
C ASN A 129 2.18 -11.09 9.00
N ASN A 130 1.53 -12.05 8.36
CA ASN A 130 0.34 -12.75 8.88
C ASN A 130 0.55 -14.26 8.98
N TYR A 131 1.82 -14.69 9.02
CA TYR A 131 2.31 -16.08 8.98
C TYR A 131 2.07 -16.84 7.68
N LYS A 132 1.29 -16.29 6.75
CA LYS A 132 1.11 -16.83 5.39
C LYS A 132 1.92 -16.04 4.36
N GLN A 133 1.97 -14.73 4.53
CA GLN A 133 2.65 -13.79 3.65
C GLN A 133 3.43 -12.79 4.49
N LYS A 134 4.62 -12.45 4.01
CA LYS A 134 5.44 -11.35 4.49
C LYS A 134 5.54 -10.31 3.38
N ARG A 135 5.19 -9.06 3.68
CA ARG A 135 5.15 -7.96 2.70
C ARG A 135 5.98 -6.80 3.21
N LEU A 136 6.89 -6.28 2.38
CA LEU A 136 7.62 -5.06 2.70
C LEU A 136 6.63 -3.89 2.69
N LEU A 137 6.54 -3.16 3.80
CA LEU A 137 5.69 -1.98 3.94
C LEU A 137 6.45 -0.71 3.58
N SER A 138 7.69 -0.60 4.07
CA SER A 138 8.61 0.48 3.72
C SER A 138 10.04 0.14 4.13
N TYR A 139 11.00 0.95 3.70
CA TYR A 139 12.40 0.89 4.12
C TYR A 139 13.01 2.29 4.22
N CYS A 140 14.06 2.44 5.03
CA CYS A 140 14.79 3.69 5.17
C CYS A 140 16.23 3.47 5.66
N GLU A 141 17.13 4.37 5.30
CA GLU A 141 18.51 4.38 5.83
C GLU A 141 18.55 5.06 7.20
N LEU A 142 19.17 4.39 8.17
CA LEU A 142 19.43 4.87 9.51
C LEU A 142 20.92 5.18 9.67
N PRO A 143 21.31 6.39 10.11
CA PRO A 143 22.71 6.76 10.22
C PRO A 143 23.40 6.08 11.42
N ALA A 144 24.74 6.09 11.45
CA ALA A 144 25.56 5.42 12.47
C ALA A 144 25.51 6.03 13.88
N ASP A 145 25.41 7.36 13.96
CA ASP A 145 25.72 8.05 15.23
C ASP A 145 24.51 8.70 15.91
N LYS A 146 23.42 8.91 15.15
CA LYS A 146 22.27 9.65 15.64
C LYS A 146 20.97 8.95 15.27
N PRO A 147 20.01 8.84 16.19
CA PRO A 147 18.68 8.35 15.86
C PRO A 147 18.06 9.18 14.75
N ARG A 148 17.50 8.49 13.75
CA ARG A 148 16.65 9.07 12.72
C ARG A 148 15.21 8.65 12.97
N GLU A 149 14.30 9.62 12.94
CA GLU A 149 12.88 9.34 12.83
C GLU A 149 12.48 9.16 11.37
N TYR A 150 11.65 8.15 11.11
CA TYR A 150 11.08 7.89 9.80
C TYR A 150 9.59 7.58 9.94
N GLU A 151 8.77 8.26 9.12
CA GLU A 151 7.31 8.14 9.12
C GLU A 151 6.81 7.73 7.74
N PHE A 152 5.84 6.83 7.72
CA PHE A 152 5.08 6.51 6.52
C PHE A 152 3.66 6.07 6.89
N THR A 153 2.77 6.06 5.89
CA THR A 153 1.40 5.55 6.04
C THR A 153 1.22 4.33 5.15
N THR A 154 0.59 3.27 5.66
CA THR A 154 0.31 2.05 4.90
C THR A 154 -1.01 1.42 5.32
N ARG A 155 -1.58 0.57 4.47
CA ARG A 155 -2.76 -0.22 4.81
C ARG A 155 -2.34 -1.53 5.47
N LEU A 156 -2.93 -1.81 6.63
CA LEU A 156 -2.79 -3.07 7.36
C LEU A 156 -4.15 -3.73 7.56
N ASP A 157 -4.15 -5.05 7.68
CA ASP A 157 -5.25 -5.87 8.18
C ASP A 157 -5.07 -6.16 9.68
N GLY A 158 -6.17 -6.43 10.40
CA GLY A 158 -6.16 -6.74 11.83
C GLY A 158 -5.41 -8.04 12.19
N THR A 159 -5.13 -8.91 11.22
CA THR A 159 -4.37 -10.15 11.39
C THR A 159 -2.86 -9.99 11.20
N GLU A 160 -2.43 -8.86 10.63
CA GLU A 160 -1.02 -8.59 10.38
C GLU A 160 -0.30 -8.15 11.67
N HIS A 161 0.99 -8.44 11.76
CA HIS A 161 1.88 -7.87 12.76
C HIS A 161 3.11 -7.25 12.09
N ILE A 162 3.65 -6.22 12.73
CA ILE A 162 4.82 -5.48 12.23
C ILE A 162 6.08 -6.26 12.61
N VAL A 163 6.98 -6.42 11.64
CA VAL A 163 8.30 -7.04 11.81
C VAL A 163 9.34 -6.09 11.24
N ILE A 164 10.39 -5.82 12.00
CA ILE A 164 11.53 -5.04 11.51
C ILE A 164 12.65 -5.96 11.06
N ASN A 165 13.43 -5.50 10.10
CA ASN A 165 14.58 -6.19 9.59
C ASN A 165 15.66 -5.19 9.18
N CYS A 166 16.90 -5.63 9.02
CA CYS A 166 17.99 -4.75 8.57
C CYS A 166 19.03 -5.52 7.75
N ASP A 167 19.77 -4.78 6.93
CA ASP A 167 20.95 -5.30 6.22
C ASP A 167 22.17 -5.39 7.15
N ARG A 168 23.18 -6.14 6.69
CA ARG A 168 24.53 -6.19 7.28
C ARG A 168 24.61 -6.56 8.77
N VAL A 169 23.57 -7.19 9.34
CA VAL A 169 23.59 -7.77 10.70
C VAL A 169 23.79 -9.29 10.69
N GLY A 170 24.13 -9.85 11.84
CA GLY A 170 24.23 -11.30 12.06
C GLY A 170 25.61 -11.91 11.84
N ARG A 171 26.50 -11.21 11.12
CA ARG A 171 27.93 -11.56 11.03
C ARG A 171 28.80 -10.32 11.28
N ASP A 172 29.94 -10.52 11.93
CA ASP A 172 30.96 -9.48 12.04
C ASP A 172 31.91 -9.50 10.83
N LYS A 173 32.87 -8.56 10.80
CA LYS A 173 33.87 -8.46 9.73
C LYS A 173 34.79 -9.68 9.60
N LYS A 174 34.92 -10.50 10.66
CA LYS A 174 35.69 -11.76 10.64
C LYS A 174 34.83 -12.93 10.17
N GLY A 175 33.57 -12.69 9.80
CA GLY A 175 32.61 -13.72 9.41
C GLY A 175 32.04 -14.51 10.58
N GLN A 176 32.33 -14.11 11.83
CA GLN A 176 31.82 -14.75 13.02
C GLN A 176 30.31 -14.46 13.10
N ASN A 177 29.53 -15.53 13.24
CA ASN A 177 28.08 -15.43 13.30
C ASN A 177 27.60 -15.11 14.73
N ILE A 178 26.62 -14.20 14.88
CA ILE A 178 25.99 -13.85 16.16
C ILE A 178 25.45 -15.09 16.90
N TYR A 179 24.90 -16.07 16.18
CA TYR A 179 24.37 -17.30 16.75
C TYR A 179 25.44 -18.17 17.41
N ASN A 180 26.71 -17.96 17.07
CA ASN A 180 27.86 -18.65 17.65
C ASN A 180 28.54 -17.81 18.75
N ALA A 181 28.71 -16.50 18.51
CA ALA A 181 29.42 -15.61 19.43
C ALA A 181 28.56 -15.17 20.64
N GLY A 182 27.25 -14.98 20.43
CA GLY A 182 26.39 -14.28 21.37
C GLY A 182 26.68 -12.77 21.41
N ALA A 183 25.71 -12.00 21.89
CA ALA A 183 25.73 -10.54 21.77
C ALA A 183 26.75 -9.86 22.69
N ALA A 184 27.20 -10.46 23.80
CA ALA A 184 28.09 -9.80 24.76
C ALA A 184 29.38 -9.29 24.09
N GLU A 185 30.09 -10.16 23.36
CA GLU A 185 31.38 -9.84 22.74
C GLU A 185 31.28 -9.55 21.23
N PHE A 186 30.08 -9.54 20.67
CA PHE A 186 29.88 -9.39 19.23
C PHE A 186 30.27 -8.00 18.73
N GLN A 187 31.20 -7.94 17.77
CA GLN A 187 31.70 -6.68 17.20
C GLN A 187 31.07 -6.33 15.85
N GLY A 188 30.07 -7.11 15.40
CA GLY A 188 29.37 -6.82 14.15
C GLY A 188 28.36 -5.69 14.28
N THR A 189 27.88 -5.20 13.14
CA THR A 189 26.85 -4.18 13.05
C THR A 189 25.55 -4.65 13.69
N GLY A 190 24.88 -3.74 14.40
CA GLY A 190 23.55 -3.93 14.95
C GLY A 190 22.62 -2.77 14.62
N LEU A 191 21.33 -3.00 14.84
CA LEU A 191 20.28 -2.00 14.77
C LEU A 191 19.93 -1.55 16.18
N ALA A 192 20.17 -0.28 16.51
CA ALA A 192 19.71 0.33 17.75
C ALA A 192 18.29 0.87 17.57
N MET A 193 17.29 0.18 18.13
CA MET A 193 15.88 0.61 18.09
C MET A 193 15.46 1.26 19.40
N GLN A 194 14.95 2.48 19.31
CA GLN A 194 14.39 3.20 20.46
C GLN A 194 12.91 2.86 20.64
N TRP A 195 12.13 3.10 19.59
CA TRP A 195 10.69 2.90 19.59
C TRP A 195 10.10 2.76 18.19
N ILE A 196 8.88 2.22 18.16
CA ILE A 196 7.97 2.25 17.01
C ILE A 196 6.62 2.75 17.50
N GLU A 197 6.08 3.76 16.83
CA GLU A 197 4.79 4.36 17.12
C GLU A 197 3.81 3.99 16.02
N VAL A 198 2.63 3.52 16.43
CA VAL A 198 1.57 3.07 15.53
C VAL A 198 0.30 3.85 15.85
N GLU A 199 -0.19 4.58 14.86
CA GLU A 199 -1.43 5.35 14.91
C GLU A 199 -2.40 4.83 13.86
N GLY A 200 -3.57 4.36 14.28
CA GLY A 200 -4.66 3.99 13.37
C GLY A 200 -5.70 3.03 13.96
N PRO A 201 -6.73 2.68 13.17
CA PRO A 201 -6.91 3.04 11.78
C PRO A 201 -7.19 4.53 11.64
N LEU A 202 -6.50 5.19 10.70
CA LEU A 202 -6.69 6.59 10.37
C LEU A 202 -8.02 6.73 9.63
N ALA A 203 -9.00 7.31 10.30
CA ALA A 203 -10.29 7.67 9.73
C ALA A 203 -10.69 9.05 10.25
N SER A 204 -10.69 10.04 9.34
CA SER A 204 -11.15 11.39 9.62
C SER A 204 -12.67 11.47 9.79
N GLU A 205 -13.40 10.53 9.19
CA GLU A 205 -14.86 10.43 9.21
C GLU A 205 -15.27 8.96 9.39
N TRP A 206 -16.39 8.71 10.09
CA TRP A 206 -16.96 7.38 10.24
C TRP A 206 -18.50 7.40 10.23
N PRO A 207 -19.18 6.51 9.48
CA PRO A 207 -18.63 5.59 8.46
C PRO A 207 -17.78 6.30 7.40
N PRO A 208 -16.88 5.59 6.70
CA PRO A 208 -15.96 6.26 5.80
C PRO A 208 -16.70 6.98 4.67
N ALA A 209 -16.20 8.13 4.22
CA ALA A 209 -16.78 8.89 3.11
C ALA A 209 -16.97 8.06 1.81
N SER A 210 -16.22 6.96 1.67
CA SER A 210 -16.39 5.97 0.60
C SER A 210 -17.76 5.31 0.60
N LEU A 211 -18.42 5.15 1.76
CA LEU A 211 -19.75 4.55 1.88
C LEU A 211 -20.77 5.42 1.14
N LYS A 212 -20.82 6.72 1.43
CA LYS A 212 -21.69 7.68 0.73
C LYS A 212 -21.35 7.78 -0.75
N LYS A 213 -20.07 7.71 -1.13
CA LYS A 213 -19.68 7.66 -2.54
C LYS A 213 -20.18 6.38 -3.21
N ALA A 214 -20.09 5.22 -2.57
CA ALA A 214 -20.51 3.95 -3.15
C ALA A 214 -22.04 3.84 -3.27
N LEU A 215 -22.77 4.18 -2.22
CA LEU A 215 -24.22 3.92 -2.11
C LEU A 215 -25.10 5.14 -2.39
N GLY A 216 -24.53 6.35 -2.44
CA GLY A 216 -25.29 7.60 -2.49
C GLY A 216 -25.68 8.11 -1.10
N ASP A 217 -26.62 9.04 -1.06
CA ASP A 217 -27.07 9.70 0.18
C ASP A 217 -28.17 8.90 0.90
N VAL A 218 -27.87 7.64 1.21
CA VAL A 218 -28.78 6.73 1.90
C VAL A 218 -28.76 7.04 3.40
N PRO A 219 -29.91 7.27 4.06
CA PRO A 219 -29.95 7.50 5.49
C PRO A 219 -29.37 6.32 6.28
N LEU A 220 -28.67 6.64 7.36
CA LEU A 220 -28.06 5.69 8.28
C LEU A 220 -28.71 5.79 9.65
N THR A 221 -28.98 4.65 10.27
CA THR A 221 -29.38 4.57 11.68
C THR A 221 -28.24 4.00 12.50
N GLU A 222 -27.81 4.70 13.54
CA GLU A 222 -26.77 4.21 14.45
C GLU A 222 -27.34 3.10 15.37
N LEU A 223 -26.64 1.98 15.44
CA LEU A 223 -27.01 0.85 16.27
C LEU A 223 -26.37 0.98 17.66
N GLY A 224 -27.19 1.17 18.69
CA GLY A 224 -26.74 1.26 20.07
C GLY A 224 -26.18 -0.06 20.62
N ASP A 225 -25.46 0.00 21.75
CA ASP A 225 -24.78 -1.15 22.37
C ASP A 225 -25.69 -2.33 22.72
N LYS A 226 -26.99 -2.09 22.91
CA LYS A 226 -27.99 -3.11 23.22
C LYS A 226 -28.44 -3.92 21.99
N GLN A 227 -28.30 -3.37 20.78
CA GLN A 227 -28.67 -4.03 19.53
C GLN A 227 -27.42 -4.61 18.87
N LYS A 228 -26.98 -5.78 19.34
CA LYS A 228 -25.82 -6.48 18.78
C LYS A 228 -26.22 -7.21 17.49
N LYS A 229 -26.14 -6.51 16.34
CA LYS A 229 -26.20 -7.14 15.02
C LYS A 229 -24.78 -7.43 14.51
N PHE A 230 -24.63 -8.56 13.83
CA PHE A 230 -23.37 -8.98 13.22
C PHE A 230 -23.59 -9.31 11.75
N HIS A 231 -22.60 -9.00 10.94
CA HIS A 231 -22.51 -9.41 9.54
C HIS A 231 -21.06 -9.84 9.28
N ASP A 232 -20.85 -11.03 8.73
CA ASP A 232 -19.52 -11.64 8.51
C ASP A 232 -18.58 -11.56 9.71
N GLY A 233 -19.12 -11.86 10.90
CA GLY A 233 -18.37 -11.84 12.16
C GLY A 233 -18.01 -10.44 12.69
N LYS A 234 -18.40 -9.36 11.99
CA LYS A 234 -18.18 -7.97 12.42
C LYS A 234 -19.44 -7.41 13.06
N GLN A 235 -19.28 -6.72 14.20
CA GLN A 235 -20.38 -6.02 14.84
C GLN A 235 -20.75 -4.77 14.02
N LEU A 236 -22.02 -4.68 13.61
CA LEU A 236 -22.54 -3.51 12.93
C LEU A 236 -22.65 -2.33 13.91
N GLY A 237 -22.28 -1.15 13.43
CA GLY A 237 -22.49 0.13 14.12
C GLY A 237 -23.58 0.95 13.48
N TYR A 238 -23.89 0.68 12.20
CA TYR A 238 -24.88 1.39 11.42
C TYR A 238 -25.72 0.42 10.61
N GLU A 239 -26.96 0.80 10.34
CA GLU A 239 -27.86 0.12 9.43
C GLU A 239 -28.35 1.10 8.36
N LEU A 240 -28.38 0.65 7.10
CA LEU A 240 -28.92 1.43 5.99
C LEU A 240 -30.46 1.47 6.12
N ALA A 241 -31.02 2.68 6.12
CA ALA A 241 -32.45 2.92 6.26
C ALA A 241 -32.98 3.75 5.08
N PRO A 242 -32.93 3.24 3.84
CA PRO A 242 -33.46 3.95 2.68
C PRO A 242 -34.96 4.24 2.86
N THR A 243 -35.36 5.49 2.62
CA THR A 243 -36.78 5.90 2.72
C THR A 243 -37.64 5.22 1.65
N ASP A 244 -37.10 5.09 0.44
CA ASP A 244 -37.65 4.28 -0.65
C ASP A 244 -36.51 3.41 -1.17
N VAL A 245 -36.61 2.09 -0.92
CA VAL A 245 -35.57 1.12 -1.27
C VAL A 245 -35.30 1.10 -2.78
N LYS A 246 -36.35 1.06 -3.61
CA LYS A 246 -36.21 0.94 -5.06
C LYS A 246 -35.66 2.22 -5.65
N GLN A 247 -36.16 3.38 -5.22
CA GLN A 247 -35.63 4.67 -5.67
C GLN A 247 -34.19 4.92 -5.21
N SER A 248 -33.81 4.42 -4.02
CA SER A 248 -32.43 4.49 -3.52
C SER A 248 -31.47 3.65 -4.37
N ILE A 249 -31.90 2.46 -4.82
CA ILE A 249 -31.11 1.64 -5.78
C ILE A 249 -30.90 2.42 -7.08
N VAL A 250 -31.98 2.97 -7.66
CA VAL A 250 -31.93 3.70 -8.93
C VAL A 250 -30.99 4.90 -8.82
N SER A 251 -31.15 5.74 -7.81
CA SER A 251 -30.33 6.95 -7.64
C SER A 251 -28.88 6.63 -7.31
N GLY A 252 -28.63 5.67 -6.41
CA GLY A 252 -27.28 5.25 -6.01
C GLY A 252 -26.48 4.70 -7.18
N LEU A 253 -27.07 3.76 -7.95
CA LEU A 253 -26.40 3.16 -9.10
C LEU A 253 -26.23 4.14 -10.27
N ASN A 254 -27.19 5.03 -10.54
CA ASN A 254 -27.01 6.08 -11.54
C ASN A 254 -25.87 7.03 -11.16
N GLY A 255 -25.83 7.48 -9.90
CA GLY A 255 -24.77 8.36 -9.40
C GLY A 255 -23.40 7.69 -9.44
N PHE A 256 -23.33 6.40 -9.10
CA PHE A 256 -22.10 5.64 -9.17
C PHE A 256 -21.65 5.40 -10.61
N ALA A 257 -22.53 4.93 -11.49
CA ALA A 257 -22.24 4.66 -12.90
C ALA A 257 -21.77 5.92 -13.64
N THR A 258 -22.38 7.08 -13.38
CA THR A 258 -21.94 8.37 -13.96
C THR A 258 -20.47 8.66 -13.67
N ARG A 259 -20.03 8.41 -12.43
CA ARG A 259 -18.61 8.59 -12.05
C ARG A 259 -17.73 7.46 -12.57
N ALA A 260 -18.21 6.23 -12.52
CA ALA A 260 -17.50 5.05 -12.98
C ALA A 260 -17.21 5.12 -14.48
N PHE A 261 -18.15 5.63 -15.29
CA PHE A 261 -18.01 5.78 -16.74
C PHE A 261 -17.42 7.14 -17.14
N ARG A 262 -17.18 8.02 -16.16
CA ARG A 262 -16.57 9.36 -16.33
C ARG A 262 -17.33 10.27 -17.32
N ARG A 263 -18.63 10.03 -17.50
CA ARG A 263 -19.52 10.80 -18.39
C ARG A 263 -20.97 10.74 -17.91
N PRO A 264 -21.83 11.68 -18.35
CA PRO A 264 -23.27 11.49 -18.22
C PRO A 264 -23.71 10.16 -18.83
N LEU A 265 -24.64 9.50 -18.16
CA LEU A 265 -25.22 8.26 -18.64
C LEU A 265 -26.10 8.52 -19.85
N GLU A 266 -26.04 7.61 -20.82
CA GLU A 266 -27.02 7.55 -21.89
C GLU A 266 -28.37 7.09 -21.33
N LYS A 267 -29.42 7.34 -22.11
CA LYS A 267 -30.77 6.94 -21.72
C LYS A 267 -30.81 5.43 -21.50
N ASP A 268 -31.31 5.01 -20.34
CA ASP A 268 -31.47 3.62 -19.92
C ASP A 268 -30.16 2.82 -19.81
N GLU A 269 -28.99 3.47 -19.88
CA GLU A 269 -27.68 2.79 -19.83
C GLU A 269 -27.43 2.07 -18.50
N ALA A 270 -27.91 2.64 -17.39
CA ALA A 270 -27.79 2.01 -16.08
C ALA A 270 -28.90 0.98 -15.78
N ALA A 271 -29.91 0.86 -16.65
CA ALA A 271 -31.07 0.00 -16.41
C ALA A 271 -30.70 -1.48 -16.17
N PRO A 272 -29.73 -2.09 -16.89
CA PRO A 272 -29.32 -3.48 -16.62
C PRO A 272 -28.75 -3.67 -15.21
N TYR A 273 -27.93 -2.73 -14.72
CA TYR A 273 -27.33 -2.82 -13.37
C TYR A 273 -28.38 -2.63 -12.28
N ILE A 274 -29.33 -1.72 -12.51
CA ILE A 274 -30.49 -1.49 -11.63
C ILE A 274 -31.38 -2.74 -11.58
N ALA A 275 -31.61 -3.39 -12.73
CA ALA A 275 -32.40 -4.60 -12.81
C ALA A 275 -31.76 -5.75 -12.01
N LEU A 276 -30.43 -5.92 -12.11
CA LEU A 276 -29.70 -6.93 -11.32
C LEU A 276 -29.83 -6.69 -9.81
N ALA A 277 -29.66 -5.45 -9.36
CA ALA A 277 -29.83 -5.08 -7.96
C ALA A 277 -31.28 -5.29 -7.50
N THR A 278 -32.25 -4.88 -8.30
CA THR A 278 -33.69 -5.02 -7.98
C THR A 278 -34.09 -6.49 -7.92
N GLN A 279 -33.59 -7.33 -8.82
CA GLN A 279 -33.84 -8.78 -8.79
C GLN A 279 -33.25 -9.43 -7.53
N SER A 280 -32.03 -9.03 -7.13
CA SER A 280 -31.42 -9.50 -5.89
C SER A 280 -32.25 -9.09 -4.67
N LEU A 281 -32.78 -7.86 -4.65
CA LEU A 281 -33.68 -7.37 -3.61
C LEU A 281 -35.01 -8.16 -3.57
N ASP A 282 -35.67 -8.32 -4.72
CA ASP A 282 -36.95 -9.04 -4.84
C ASP A 282 -36.79 -10.54 -4.48
N ALA A 283 -35.57 -11.09 -4.62
CA ALA A 283 -35.20 -12.44 -4.15
C ALA A 283 -34.92 -12.52 -2.63
N GLY A 284 -35.06 -11.43 -1.88
CA GLY A 284 -34.93 -11.39 -0.42
C GLY A 284 -33.57 -10.95 0.12
N SER A 285 -32.66 -10.46 -0.74
CA SER A 285 -31.37 -9.92 -0.28
C SER A 285 -31.56 -8.61 0.48
N THR A 286 -30.59 -8.24 1.32
CA THR A 286 -30.62 -6.92 1.96
C THR A 286 -30.39 -5.82 0.92
N PHE A 287 -30.72 -4.57 1.26
CA PHE A 287 -30.42 -3.42 0.39
C PHE A 287 -28.91 -3.30 0.10
N GLU A 288 -28.04 -3.58 1.09
CA GLU A 288 -26.59 -3.56 0.89
C GLU A 288 -26.17 -4.62 -0.15
N ASP A 289 -26.62 -5.85 0.02
CA ASP A 289 -26.29 -6.97 -0.88
C ASP A 289 -26.79 -6.70 -2.31
N ALA A 290 -28.02 -6.19 -2.44
CA ALA A 290 -28.59 -5.78 -3.71
C ALA A 290 -27.76 -4.68 -4.39
N MET A 291 -27.35 -3.65 -3.63
CA MET A 291 -26.47 -2.59 -4.14
C MET A 291 -25.11 -3.14 -4.57
N ARG A 292 -24.50 -4.05 -3.79
CA ARG A 292 -23.22 -4.68 -4.13
C ARG A 292 -23.31 -5.42 -5.47
N VAL A 293 -24.41 -6.12 -5.75
CA VAL A 293 -24.62 -6.78 -7.06
C VAL A 293 -24.58 -5.77 -8.21
N GLY A 294 -25.32 -4.66 -8.10
CA GLY A 294 -25.34 -3.61 -9.13
C GLY A 294 -23.98 -2.92 -9.29
N LEU A 295 -23.31 -2.59 -8.18
CA LEU A 295 -22.00 -1.95 -8.19
C LEU A 295 -20.91 -2.86 -8.77
N ARG A 296 -20.92 -4.15 -8.42
CA ARG A 296 -20.02 -5.16 -8.97
C ARG A 296 -20.18 -5.24 -10.49
N ALA A 297 -21.42 -5.28 -10.98
CA ALA A 297 -21.69 -5.30 -12.41
C ALA A 297 -21.20 -4.04 -13.14
N ILE A 298 -21.32 -2.84 -12.54
CA ILE A 298 -20.74 -1.60 -13.07
C ILE A 298 -19.21 -1.69 -13.12
N LEU A 299 -18.57 -2.13 -12.03
CA LEU A 299 -17.11 -2.22 -11.90
C LEU A 299 -16.48 -3.29 -12.81
N THR A 300 -17.27 -4.21 -13.36
CA THR A 300 -16.81 -5.19 -14.35
C THR A 300 -17.36 -4.95 -15.75
N SER A 301 -18.01 -3.80 -15.99
CA SER A 301 -18.55 -3.44 -17.29
C SER A 301 -17.46 -2.90 -18.24
N PRO A 302 -17.60 -3.07 -19.57
CA PRO A 302 -16.70 -2.48 -20.54
C PRO A 302 -16.53 -0.95 -20.37
N ALA A 303 -17.61 -0.22 -20.12
CA ALA A 303 -17.59 1.23 -19.92
C ALA A 303 -16.75 1.68 -18.70
N PHE A 304 -16.56 0.80 -17.70
CA PHE A 304 -15.64 1.06 -16.60
C PHE A 304 -14.22 0.58 -16.90
N LEU A 305 -14.07 -0.64 -17.43
CA LEU A 305 -12.78 -1.30 -17.63
C LEU A 305 -11.96 -0.72 -18.79
N LEU A 306 -12.65 -0.17 -19.80
CA LEU A 306 -12.07 0.36 -21.02
C LEU A 306 -12.32 1.87 -21.11
N LEU A 307 -11.43 2.56 -21.84
CA LEU A 307 -11.67 3.93 -22.27
C LEU A 307 -12.32 3.87 -23.65
N GLU A 308 -13.63 4.13 -23.70
CA GLU A 308 -14.38 4.17 -24.95
C GLU A 308 -14.24 5.55 -25.60
N GLU A 309 -13.62 5.60 -26.77
CA GLU A 309 -13.36 6.83 -27.52
C GLU A 309 -13.75 6.66 -28.98
N HIS A 310 -14.36 7.68 -29.56
CA HIS A 310 -14.65 7.71 -30.99
C HIS A 310 -13.42 8.15 -31.78
N PRO A 311 -13.18 7.56 -32.97
CA PRO A 311 -12.14 8.03 -33.87
C PRO A 311 -12.27 9.53 -34.19
N GLY A 312 -11.15 10.23 -34.26
CA GLY A 312 -11.09 11.66 -34.57
C GLY A 312 -10.76 12.53 -33.35
N ARG A 313 -11.24 13.77 -33.34
CA ARG A 313 -10.97 14.71 -32.25
C ARG A 313 -11.74 14.30 -30.99
N LEU A 314 -11.01 14.13 -29.89
CA LEU A 314 -11.60 13.81 -28.60
C LEU A 314 -12.52 14.93 -28.11
N SER A 315 -13.61 14.52 -27.46
CA SER A 315 -14.39 15.44 -26.63
C SER A 315 -13.55 15.88 -25.43
N ASP A 316 -13.87 17.03 -24.85
CA ASP A 316 -13.15 17.53 -23.67
C ASP A 316 -13.23 16.56 -22.48
N ARG A 317 -14.32 15.79 -22.32
CA ARG A 317 -14.43 14.74 -21.29
C ARG A 317 -13.55 13.53 -21.58
N ALA A 318 -13.48 13.09 -22.83
CA ALA A 318 -12.57 12.01 -23.22
C ALA A 318 -11.11 12.46 -23.03
N LEU A 319 -10.79 13.70 -23.41
CA LEU A 319 -9.48 14.30 -23.18
C LEU A 319 -9.14 14.37 -21.68
N ALA A 320 -10.06 14.82 -20.83
CA ALA A 320 -9.88 14.82 -19.38
C ALA A 320 -9.60 13.41 -18.84
N THR A 321 -10.38 12.43 -19.28
CA THR A 321 -10.23 11.03 -18.88
C THR A 321 -8.86 10.50 -19.25
N ARG A 322 -8.42 10.66 -20.51
CA ARG A 322 -7.07 10.26 -20.94
C ARG A 322 -5.98 10.95 -20.12
N LEU A 323 -6.10 12.25 -19.91
CA LEU A 323 -5.13 13.04 -19.16
C LEU A 323 -4.97 12.54 -17.72
N ALA A 324 -6.09 12.30 -17.05
CA ALA A 324 -6.11 11.81 -15.66
C ALA A 324 -5.54 10.41 -15.54
N TYR A 325 -5.94 9.47 -16.41
CA TYR A 325 -5.41 8.11 -16.38
C TYR A 325 -3.93 8.06 -16.75
N PHE A 326 -3.50 8.89 -17.70
CA PHE A 326 -2.10 8.97 -18.10
C PHE A 326 -1.21 9.48 -16.95
N PHE A 327 -1.57 10.58 -16.29
CA PHE A 327 -0.71 11.21 -15.29
C PHE A 327 -0.94 10.76 -13.85
N THR A 328 -2.12 10.19 -13.54
CA THR A 328 -2.49 9.87 -12.15
C THR A 328 -3.00 8.44 -11.98
N SER A 329 -3.16 7.69 -13.07
CA SER A 329 -3.72 6.33 -13.10
C SER A 329 -5.05 6.22 -12.35
N SER A 330 -5.85 7.28 -12.47
CA SER A 330 -7.11 7.45 -11.77
C SER A 330 -8.07 8.27 -12.62
N MET A 331 -9.34 8.27 -12.24
CA MET A 331 -10.36 9.11 -12.91
C MET A 331 -10.03 10.61 -12.75
N PRO A 332 -10.52 11.46 -13.66
CA PRO A 332 -10.45 12.91 -13.53
C PRO A 332 -10.95 13.41 -12.16
N ASP A 333 -10.25 14.37 -11.59
CA ASP A 333 -10.75 15.10 -10.42
C ASP A 333 -11.83 16.11 -10.81
N ASP A 334 -12.52 16.65 -9.80
CA ASP A 334 -13.65 17.56 -10.01
C ASP A 334 -13.24 18.84 -10.76
N GLU A 335 -12.01 19.33 -10.55
CA GLU A 335 -11.49 20.51 -11.27
C GLU A 335 -11.34 20.20 -12.76
N LEU A 336 -10.69 19.09 -13.11
CA LEU A 336 -10.49 18.69 -14.50
C LEU A 336 -11.82 18.39 -15.20
N MET A 337 -12.74 17.70 -14.52
CA MET A 337 -14.09 17.46 -15.05
C MET A 337 -14.86 18.75 -15.27
N LYS A 338 -14.81 19.70 -14.33
CA LYS A 338 -15.50 20.99 -14.48
C LYS A 338 -15.00 21.79 -15.68
N VAL A 339 -13.68 21.79 -15.92
CA VAL A 339 -13.09 22.45 -17.10
C VAL A 339 -13.51 21.75 -18.39
N ALA A 340 -13.57 20.41 -18.38
CA ALA A 340 -14.03 19.62 -19.50
C ALA A 340 -15.52 19.82 -19.81
N ASP A 341 -16.36 19.85 -18.78
CA ASP A 341 -17.80 20.11 -18.87
C ASP A 341 -18.09 21.51 -19.43
N ALA A 342 -17.20 22.47 -19.19
CA ALA A 342 -17.27 23.81 -19.74
C ALA A 342 -16.81 23.90 -21.22
N GLY A 343 -16.31 22.82 -21.82
CA GLY A 343 -15.81 22.81 -23.20
C GLY A 343 -14.55 23.66 -23.42
N LYS A 344 -13.74 23.83 -22.36
CA LYS A 344 -12.53 24.67 -22.38
C LYS A 344 -11.23 23.89 -22.36
N LEU A 345 -11.25 22.59 -22.06
CA LEU A 345 -10.05 21.79 -21.87
C LEU A 345 -9.21 21.67 -23.14
N SER A 346 -9.84 21.60 -24.32
CA SER A 346 -9.11 21.53 -25.58
C SER A 346 -8.44 22.84 -26.02
N GLN A 347 -8.59 23.93 -25.26
CA GLN A 347 -7.84 25.16 -25.50
C GLN A 347 -6.38 24.98 -25.08
N PRO A 348 -5.38 25.28 -25.94
CA PRO A 348 -3.98 24.95 -25.67
C PRO A 348 -3.44 25.45 -24.33
N ALA A 349 -3.77 26.69 -23.95
CA ALA A 349 -3.34 27.27 -22.67
C ALA A 349 -3.97 26.55 -21.46
N VAL A 350 -5.24 26.17 -21.56
CA VAL A 350 -5.98 25.47 -20.50
C VAL A 350 -5.47 24.04 -20.35
N LEU A 351 -5.27 23.33 -21.48
CA LEU A 351 -4.71 21.99 -21.50
C LEU A 351 -3.32 21.95 -20.84
N LYS A 352 -2.45 22.90 -21.21
CA LYS A 352 -1.11 23.03 -20.62
C LYS A 352 -1.19 23.27 -19.11
N ALA A 353 -2.02 24.21 -18.67
CA ALA A 353 -2.18 24.51 -17.24
C ALA A 353 -2.67 23.29 -16.44
N GLN A 354 -3.67 22.56 -16.94
CA GLN A 354 -4.17 21.35 -16.29
C GLN A 354 -3.13 20.21 -16.29
N THR A 355 -2.35 20.08 -17.37
CA THR A 355 -1.25 19.10 -17.43
C THR A 355 -0.19 19.37 -16.37
N GLU A 356 0.29 20.63 -16.28
CA GLU A 356 1.27 21.03 -15.26
C GLU A 356 0.73 20.85 -13.85
N ARG A 357 -0.56 21.14 -13.62
CA ARG A 357 -1.22 20.92 -12.33
C ARG A 357 -1.19 19.45 -11.91
N LEU A 358 -1.56 18.54 -12.82
CA LEU A 358 -1.56 17.11 -12.54
C LEU A 358 -0.15 16.57 -12.28
N LEU A 359 0.84 17.04 -13.06
CA LEU A 359 2.26 16.68 -12.87
C LEU A 359 2.87 17.21 -11.57
N LYS A 360 2.37 18.32 -11.03
CA LYS A 360 2.77 18.84 -9.71
C LYS A 360 1.97 18.24 -8.55
N GLY A 361 0.93 17.46 -8.87
CA GLY A 361 0.06 16.85 -7.88
C GLY A 361 0.71 15.65 -7.18
N PRO A 362 0.21 15.25 -6.00
CA PRO A 362 0.76 14.13 -5.23
C PRO A 362 0.68 12.78 -5.95
N LYS A 363 -0.17 12.65 -6.98
CA LYS A 363 -0.31 11.43 -7.78
C LYS A 363 0.67 11.35 -8.95
N ALA A 364 1.49 12.38 -9.20
CA ALA A 364 2.45 12.38 -10.31
C ALA A 364 3.54 11.31 -10.15
N ALA A 365 3.89 10.92 -8.92
CA ALA A 365 4.79 9.80 -8.68
C ALA A 365 4.28 8.49 -9.32
N THR A 366 2.95 8.30 -9.39
CA THR A 366 2.33 7.15 -10.05
C THR A 366 2.58 7.16 -11.57
N PHE A 367 2.63 8.33 -12.21
CA PHE A 367 3.00 8.43 -13.62
C PHE A 367 4.40 7.90 -13.85
N VAL A 368 5.38 8.34 -13.05
CA VAL A 368 6.78 7.89 -13.17
C VAL A 368 6.84 6.37 -13.08
N THR A 369 6.38 5.78 -11.97
CA THR A 369 6.40 4.33 -11.76
C THR A 369 5.70 3.55 -12.88
N ASN A 370 4.55 4.03 -13.37
CA ASN A 370 3.82 3.33 -14.41
C ASN A 370 4.43 3.48 -15.80
N PHE A 371 4.97 4.66 -16.11
CA PHE A 371 5.58 4.94 -17.39
C PHE A 371 6.89 4.19 -17.55
N VAL A 372 7.85 4.38 -16.63
CA VAL A 372 9.14 3.67 -16.72
C VAL A 372 8.99 2.17 -16.48
N GLY A 373 8.05 1.77 -15.61
CA GLY A 373 7.77 0.36 -15.36
C GLY A 373 7.24 -0.40 -16.58
N GLN A 374 6.59 0.30 -17.53
CA GLN A 374 6.15 -0.28 -18.80
C GLN A 374 7.20 -0.10 -19.90
N TRP A 375 7.74 1.11 -20.05
CA TRP A 375 8.68 1.43 -21.11
C TRP A 375 9.99 0.63 -20.99
N LEU A 376 10.53 0.54 -19.78
CA LEU A 376 11.79 -0.14 -19.48
C LEU A 376 11.57 -1.53 -18.85
N GLU A 377 10.32 -1.99 -18.82
CA GLU A 377 9.92 -3.27 -18.23
C GLU A 377 10.38 -3.50 -16.77
N LEU A 378 10.53 -2.45 -15.97
CA LEU A 378 10.99 -2.58 -14.57
C LEU A 378 10.08 -3.47 -13.71
N ARG A 379 8.81 -3.63 -14.10
CA ARG A 379 7.86 -4.56 -13.45
C ARG A 379 8.29 -6.03 -13.58
N ASN A 380 9.10 -6.33 -14.58
CA ASN A 380 9.61 -7.67 -14.89
C ASN A 380 11.01 -7.88 -14.33
N ILE A 381 11.52 -7.00 -13.46
CA ILE A 381 12.89 -7.12 -12.90
C ILE A 381 13.15 -8.49 -12.24
N ASP A 382 12.11 -9.12 -11.68
CA ASP A 382 12.21 -10.45 -11.07
C ASP A 382 12.09 -11.63 -12.07
N ALA A 383 11.72 -11.37 -13.32
CA ALA A 383 11.52 -12.42 -14.34
C ALA A 383 12.79 -13.22 -14.63
N THR A 384 13.95 -12.59 -14.44
CA THR A 384 15.29 -13.20 -14.57
C THR A 384 16.12 -12.95 -13.32
N THR A 385 15.66 -13.43 -12.17
CA THR A 385 16.38 -13.28 -10.89
C THR A 385 17.71 -14.07 -10.93
N PRO A 386 18.87 -13.43 -10.67
CA PRO A 386 20.16 -14.12 -10.55
C PRO A 386 20.16 -15.24 -9.52
N ASP A 387 20.92 -16.31 -9.81
CA ASP A 387 21.13 -17.40 -8.84
C ASP A 387 21.95 -16.89 -7.66
N THR A 388 21.40 -17.00 -6.45
CA THR A 388 22.00 -16.45 -5.22
C THR A 388 23.27 -17.17 -4.75
N LYS A 389 23.58 -18.36 -5.28
CA LYS A 389 24.87 -19.03 -5.03
C LYS A 389 25.95 -18.51 -5.97
N LEU A 390 25.59 -18.17 -7.20
CA LEU A 390 26.52 -17.61 -8.19
C LEU A 390 26.75 -16.11 -7.98
N TYR A 391 25.69 -15.38 -7.62
CA TYR A 391 25.67 -13.93 -7.42
C TYR A 391 25.13 -13.59 -6.02
N PRO A 392 25.86 -13.94 -4.95
CA PRO A 392 25.43 -13.69 -3.57
C PRO A 392 25.28 -12.21 -3.22
N GLU A 393 25.88 -11.32 -4.01
CA GLU A 393 25.74 -9.87 -3.93
C GLU A 393 24.40 -9.35 -4.44
N TYR A 394 23.65 -10.13 -5.23
CA TYR A 394 22.31 -9.76 -5.67
C TYR A 394 21.30 -10.09 -4.57
N ASP A 395 20.78 -9.04 -3.93
CA ASP A 395 19.78 -9.12 -2.88
C ASP A 395 18.55 -8.24 -3.16
N MET A 396 17.55 -8.33 -2.28
CA MET A 396 16.32 -7.54 -2.39
C MET A 396 16.60 -6.03 -2.39
N LEU A 397 17.55 -5.55 -1.58
CA LEU A 397 17.82 -4.12 -1.46
C LEU A 397 18.52 -3.58 -2.71
N LEU A 398 19.43 -4.34 -3.30
CA LEU A 398 20.05 -3.99 -4.58
C LEU A 398 18.98 -3.88 -5.68
N LYS A 399 18.08 -4.87 -5.76
CA LYS A 399 16.97 -4.84 -6.71
C LYS A 399 16.07 -3.61 -6.52
N LEU A 400 15.67 -3.33 -5.27
CA LEU A 400 14.86 -2.15 -4.96
C LEU A 400 15.61 -0.86 -5.33
N GLY A 401 16.91 -0.81 -5.05
CA GLY A 401 17.80 0.27 -5.46
C GLY A 401 17.76 0.50 -6.96
N MET A 402 18.00 -0.53 -7.79
CA MET A 402 18.03 -0.42 -9.25
C MET A 402 16.71 0.11 -9.83
N VAL A 403 15.57 -0.35 -9.31
CA VAL A 403 14.25 0.14 -9.73
C VAL A 403 14.06 1.60 -9.30
N THR A 404 14.31 1.91 -8.03
CA THR A 404 14.13 3.27 -7.48
C THR A 404 15.10 4.28 -8.09
N GLU A 405 16.32 3.88 -8.45
CA GLU A 405 17.28 4.71 -9.20
C GLU A 405 16.70 5.12 -10.54
N THR A 406 16.19 4.14 -11.31
CA THR A 406 15.63 4.40 -12.64
C THR A 406 14.40 5.31 -12.56
N GLU A 407 13.53 5.07 -11.57
CA GLU A 407 12.36 5.92 -11.29
C GLU A 407 12.78 7.34 -10.87
N ALA A 408 13.72 7.46 -9.93
CA ALA A 408 14.21 8.75 -9.44
C ALA A 408 14.90 9.55 -10.53
N PHE A 409 15.70 8.89 -11.38
CA PHE A 409 16.39 9.53 -12.50
C PHE A 409 15.38 10.12 -13.48
N PHE A 410 14.38 9.34 -13.89
CA PHE A 410 13.32 9.83 -14.77
C PHE A 410 12.50 10.95 -14.12
N ASN A 411 12.22 10.84 -12.82
CA ASN A 411 11.53 11.89 -12.07
C ASN A 411 12.30 13.21 -12.07
N GLU A 412 13.63 13.18 -11.95
CA GLU A 412 14.47 14.38 -12.02
C GLU A 412 14.42 15.02 -13.40
N LEU A 413 14.54 14.21 -14.48
CA LEU A 413 14.40 14.70 -15.85
C LEU A 413 13.06 15.44 -16.05
N LEU A 414 11.98 14.85 -15.54
CA LEU A 414 10.63 15.41 -15.66
C LEU A 414 10.47 16.69 -14.83
N THR A 415 10.93 16.67 -13.58
CA THR A 415 10.73 17.77 -12.62
C THR A 415 11.56 19.00 -12.98
N GLN A 416 12.81 18.79 -13.38
CA GLN A 416 13.71 19.85 -13.82
C GLN A 416 13.54 20.22 -15.30
N ASN A 417 12.71 19.48 -16.04
CA ASN A 417 12.51 19.65 -17.48
C ASN A 417 13.86 19.61 -18.23
N LEU A 418 14.67 18.58 -17.96
CA LEU A 418 15.99 18.41 -18.57
C LEU A 418 15.87 17.94 -20.03
N PRO A 419 16.86 18.25 -20.89
CA PRO A 419 16.92 17.75 -22.25
C PRO A 419 16.85 16.21 -22.32
N VAL A 420 16.17 15.68 -23.33
CA VAL A 420 16.11 14.22 -23.58
C VAL A 420 17.49 13.58 -23.75
N ALA A 421 18.50 14.37 -24.15
CA ALA A 421 19.90 13.93 -24.25
C ALA A 421 20.46 13.40 -22.92
N ASN A 422 19.92 13.83 -21.78
CA ASN A 422 20.30 13.33 -20.47
C ASN A 422 20.04 11.82 -20.31
N LEU A 423 19.09 11.23 -21.04
CA LEU A 423 18.89 9.76 -21.05
C LEU A 423 20.12 8.99 -21.58
N ILE A 424 20.95 9.63 -22.41
CA ILE A 424 22.15 9.03 -23.02
C ILE A 424 23.41 9.53 -22.30
N HIS A 425 23.42 10.81 -21.93
CA HIS A 425 24.59 11.45 -21.34
C HIS A 425 24.18 12.42 -20.23
N SER A 426 24.35 11.99 -18.98
CA SER A 426 24.16 12.80 -17.78
C SER A 426 25.44 12.87 -16.96
N ASP A 427 25.64 13.99 -16.28
CA ASP A 427 26.73 14.24 -15.31
C ASP A 427 26.31 13.91 -13.86
N PHE A 428 25.15 13.27 -13.69
CA PHE A 428 24.60 12.86 -12.41
C PHE A 428 24.01 11.43 -12.48
N ALA A 429 23.89 10.79 -11.31
CA ALA A 429 23.25 9.49 -11.12
C ALA A 429 22.44 9.50 -9.81
N MET A 430 21.48 8.58 -9.68
CA MET A 430 20.61 8.47 -8.49
C MET A 430 21.01 7.28 -7.65
N VAL A 431 21.96 7.49 -6.74
CA VAL A 431 22.65 6.40 -6.04
C VAL A 431 22.33 6.46 -4.54
N ASN A 432 21.80 5.37 -3.98
CA ASN A 432 21.72 5.15 -2.54
C ASN A 432 22.94 4.36 -2.04
N ASN A 433 23.06 4.11 -0.72
CA ASN A 433 24.24 3.42 -0.20
C ASN A 433 24.44 2.02 -0.81
N ARG A 434 23.34 1.27 -1.01
CA ARG A 434 23.42 -0.09 -1.55
C ARG A 434 23.88 -0.13 -3.01
N LEU A 435 23.45 0.84 -3.82
CA LEU A 435 23.93 1.00 -5.20
C LEU A 435 25.38 1.49 -5.24
N ALA A 436 25.78 2.39 -4.35
CA ALA A 436 27.15 2.87 -4.25
C ALA A 436 28.14 1.76 -3.89
N GLU A 437 27.74 0.77 -3.07
CA GLU A 437 28.53 -0.42 -2.80
C GLU A 437 28.63 -1.38 -4.00
N HIS A 438 27.68 -1.30 -4.95
CA HIS A 438 27.60 -2.19 -6.10
C HIS A 438 28.41 -1.69 -7.30
N TYR A 439 28.39 -0.37 -7.56
CA TYR A 439 29.18 0.30 -8.61
C TYR A 439 30.62 0.51 -8.18
#